data_AF-A0A0E0E8N9-F1
#
_entry.id   AF-A0A0E0E8N9-F1
#
_cell.length_a   1.000
_cell.length_b   1.000
_cell.length_c   1.000
_cell.angle_alpha   90.00
_cell.angle_beta   90.00
_cell.angle_gamma   90.00
#
_symmetry.space_group_name_H-M   'P 1'
#
loop_
_entity.id
_entity.type
_entity.pdbx_description
1 polymer ?
#
loop_
_entity_poly.entity_id
_entity_poly.type
_entity_poly.pdbx_seq_one_letter_code
_entity_poly.pdbx_strand_id
1 'polypeptide(L)'
;MAERKEGEGKVVVVEEEEERRLRGALRNLQQEAGVLERLVYKHRNQHHGAAYFQYLLKVRRDVTLLLAAGLGDVLTAVFPVLASRKPANTILTVNRQSKKKPGANHCHHERLLGVARLLSEMLLDVVSVYNKASDLIDRKQSVKISIGGAQIWKMLKD
;
A
#
# COMPACT_ATOMS: atom_id res chain seq x y z
N MET A 1 -32.60 12.75 35.64
CA MET A 1 -31.96 11.67 34.87
C MET A 1 -31.27 12.30 33.67
N ALA A 2 -29.97 12.54 33.76
CA ALA A 2 -29.15 12.99 32.63
C ALA A 2 -27.90 12.12 32.66
N GLU A 3 -27.97 10.99 31.96
CA GLU A 3 -26.93 9.98 31.95
C GLU A 3 -26.13 10.09 30.64
N ARG A 4 -24.85 10.45 30.80
CA ARG A 4 -23.66 10.03 30.04
C ARG A 4 -23.63 10.32 28.52
N LYS A 5 -22.84 11.36 28.19
CA LYS A 5 -22.33 11.70 26.84
C LYS A 5 -20.79 11.71 26.78
N GLU A 6 -20.09 11.01 27.66
CA GLU A 6 -18.61 11.04 27.73
C GLU A 6 -17.90 9.94 26.91
N GLY A 7 -18.62 8.92 26.41
CA GLY A 7 -18.03 7.80 25.68
C GLY A 7 -17.82 8.02 24.16
N GLU A 8 -18.61 8.89 23.53
CA GLU A 8 -18.57 9.09 22.07
C GLU A 8 -17.33 9.89 21.62
N GLY A 9 -16.85 10.83 22.43
CA GLY A 9 -15.74 11.71 22.06
C GLY A 9 -14.39 11.00 21.94
N LYS A 10 -14.15 9.94 22.72
CA LYS A 10 -12.86 9.24 22.74
C LYS A 10 -12.71 8.25 21.59
N VAL A 11 -13.79 7.57 21.20
CA VAL A 11 -13.81 6.59 20.09
C VAL A 11 -13.72 7.32 18.74
N VAL A 12 -14.44 8.44 18.59
CA VAL A 12 -14.44 9.21 17.35
C VAL A 12 -13.07 9.86 17.06
N VAL A 13 -12.34 10.28 18.09
CA VAL A 13 -11.00 10.87 17.93
C VAL A 13 -9.97 9.83 17.51
N VAL A 14 -10.06 8.60 18.03
CA VAL A 14 -9.15 7.49 17.66
C VAL A 14 -9.36 7.09 16.20
N GLU A 15 -10.60 6.94 15.75
CA GLU A 15 -10.94 6.61 14.36
C GLU A 15 -10.48 7.71 13.37
N GLU A 16 -10.63 8.99 13.73
CA GLU A 16 -10.13 10.09 12.88
C GLU A 16 -8.59 10.15 12.83
N GLU A 17 -7.91 9.82 13.92
CA GLU A 17 -6.46 9.75 13.95
C GLU A 17 -5.95 8.61 13.05
N GLU A 18 -6.57 7.44 13.13
CA GLU A 18 -6.25 6.29 12.29
C GLU A 18 -6.52 6.56 10.80
N GLU A 19 -7.63 7.21 10.47
CA GLU A 19 -7.91 7.67 9.11
C GLU A 19 -6.81 8.62 8.60
N ARG A 20 -6.40 9.60 9.42
CA ARG A 20 -5.32 10.53 9.05
C ARG A 20 -3.99 9.82 8.88
N ARG A 21 -3.68 8.85 9.74
CA ARG A 21 -2.48 8.02 9.64
C ARG A 21 -2.49 7.18 8.36
N LEU A 22 -3.59 6.50 8.03
CA LEU A 22 -3.74 5.69 6.81
C LEU A 22 -3.67 6.55 5.54
N ARG A 23 -4.28 7.73 5.53
CA ARG A 23 -4.14 8.70 4.42
C ARG A 23 -2.70 9.21 4.29
N GLY A 24 -1.99 9.40 5.40
CA GLY A 24 -0.57 9.73 5.41
C GLY A 24 0.28 8.61 4.80
N ALA A 25 0.05 7.37 5.25
CA ALA A 25 0.74 6.19 4.73
C ALA A 25 0.52 6.00 3.23
N LEU A 26 -0.69 6.23 2.72
CA LEU A 26 -0.98 6.16 1.28
C LEU A 26 -0.16 7.19 0.47
N ARG A 27 0.00 8.42 0.97
CA ARG A 27 0.84 9.43 0.30
C ARG A 27 2.31 9.04 0.29
N ASN A 28 2.80 8.51 1.41
CA ASN A 28 4.18 8.01 1.50
C ASN A 28 4.40 6.86 0.52
N LEU A 29 3.46 5.91 0.45
CA LEU A 29 3.49 4.80 -0.50
C LEU A 29 3.52 5.29 -1.95
N GLN A 30 2.75 6.31 -2.31
CA GLN A 30 2.80 6.92 -3.65
C GLN A 30 4.18 7.53 -3.96
N GLN A 31 4.80 8.20 -2.99
CA GLN A 31 6.14 8.77 -3.16
C GLN A 31 7.20 7.66 -3.32
N GLU A 32 7.15 6.65 -2.46
CA GLU A 32 8.05 5.49 -2.49
C GLU A 32 7.87 4.66 -3.77
N ALA A 33 6.64 4.51 -4.28
CA ALA A 33 6.37 3.89 -5.57
C ALA A 33 7.10 4.63 -6.71
N GLY A 34 7.10 5.97 -6.69
CA GLY A 34 7.84 6.78 -7.65
C GLY A 34 9.36 6.62 -7.52
N VAL A 35 9.88 6.41 -6.31
CA VAL A 35 11.30 6.08 -6.09
C VAL A 35 11.63 4.69 -6.65
N LEU A 36 10.77 3.71 -6.38
CA LEU A 36 10.91 2.33 -6.86
C LEU A 36 10.94 2.28 -8.39
N GLU A 37 10.05 3.00 -9.07
CA GLU A 37 10.04 3.08 -10.54
C GLU A 37 11.37 3.63 -11.10
N ARG A 38 11.87 4.72 -10.50
CA ARG A 38 13.17 5.30 -10.90
C ARG A 38 14.33 4.34 -10.64
N LEU A 39 14.30 3.61 -9.52
CA LEU A 39 15.29 2.60 -9.17
C LEU A 39 15.28 1.45 -10.19
N VAL A 40 14.11 0.87 -10.46
CA VAL A 40 13.93 -0.22 -11.42
C VAL A 40 14.39 0.23 -12.80
N TYR A 41 14.03 1.43 -13.25
CA TYR A 41 14.46 1.97 -14.54
C TYR A 41 15.99 2.02 -14.66
N LYS A 42 16.70 2.57 -13.66
CA LYS A 42 18.17 2.65 -13.68
C LYS A 42 18.86 1.29 -13.64
N HIS A 43 18.29 0.34 -12.89
CA HIS A 43 18.93 -0.94 -12.60
C HIS A 43 18.50 -2.08 -13.54
N ARG A 44 17.53 -1.85 -14.44
CA ARG A 44 16.96 -2.86 -15.34
C ARG A 44 17.99 -3.55 -16.22
N ASN A 45 18.89 -2.78 -16.84
CA ASN A 45 19.83 -3.33 -17.81
C ASN A 45 21.06 -3.96 -17.14
N GLN A 46 21.37 -3.58 -15.90
CA GLN A 46 22.53 -4.09 -15.15
C GLN A 46 22.20 -5.39 -14.39
N HIS A 47 20.93 -5.56 -13.98
CA HIS A 47 20.53 -6.64 -13.08
C HIS A 47 19.39 -7.50 -13.63
N HIS A 48 19.18 -7.52 -14.95
CA HIS A 48 18.11 -8.28 -15.59
C HIS A 48 18.09 -9.77 -15.18
N GLY A 49 19.27 -10.37 -14.96
CA GLY A 49 19.41 -11.77 -14.52
C GLY A 49 19.48 -12.00 -13.00
N ALA A 50 19.43 -10.95 -12.17
CA ALA A 50 19.66 -11.09 -10.75
C ALA A 50 18.38 -11.51 -9.99
N ALA A 51 18.49 -12.52 -9.13
CA ALA A 51 17.34 -13.10 -8.43
C ALA A 51 16.63 -12.11 -7.47
N TYR A 52 17.35 -11.15 -6.88
CA TYR A 52 16.75 -10.08 -6.06
C TYR A 52 15.97 -9.08 -6.93
N PHE A 53 16.46 -8.79 -8.14
CA PHE A 53 15.85 -7.84 -9.06
C PHE A 53 14.54 -8.38 -9.64
N GLN A 54 14.43 -9.70 -9.81
CA GLN A 54 13.18 -10.35 -10.20
C GLN A 54 12.06 -10.16 -9.15
N TYR A 55 12.37 -10.26 -7.85
CA TYR A 55 11.38 -9.92 -6.82
C TYR A 55 11.11 -8.41 -6.76
N LEU A 56 12.11 -7.57 -7.02
CA LEU A 56 11.89 -6.12 -7.11
C LEU A 56 10.89 -5.76 -8.22
N LEU A 57 10.93 -6.47 -9.36
CA LEU A 57 9.96 -6.31 -10.44
C LEU A 57 8.55 -6.78 -10.06
N LYS A 58 8.43 -7.81 -9.22
CA LYS A 58 7.15 -8.24 -8.65
C LYS A 58 6.58 -7.20 -7.69
N VAL A 59 7.38 -6.75 -6.72
CA VAL A 59 7.00 -5.67 -5.80
C VAL A 59 6.54 -4.43 -6.56
N ARG A 60 7.24 -4.03 -7.63
CA ARG A 60 6.80 -2.93 -8.50
C ARG A 60 5.40 -3.19 -9.08
N ARG A 61 5.18 -4.35 -9.69
CA ARG A 61 3.89 -4.71 -10.28
C ARG A 61 2.77 -4.66 -9.25
N ASP A 62 3.02 -5.17 -8.05
CA ASP A 62 2.00 -5.22 -7.00
C ASP A 62 1.72 -3.83 -6.42
N VAL A 63 2.75 -2.98 -6.27
CA VAL A 63 2.56 -1.56 -5.93
C VAL A 63 1.72 -0.85 -7.01
N THR A 64 1.97 -1.10 -8.30
CA THR A 64 1.14 -0.55 -9.39
C THR A 64 -0.30 -1.02 -9.28
N LEU A 65 -0.53 -2.30 -9.00
CA LEU A 65 -1.89 -2.86 -8.81
C LEU A 65 -2.58 -2.25 -7.59
N LEU A 66 -1.86 -2.04 -6.49
CA LEU A 66 -2.38 -1.45 -5.26
C LEU A 66 -2.79 0.03 -5.47
N LEU A 67 -2.00 0.79 -6.22
CA LEU A 67 -2.35 2.16 -6.59
C LEU A 67 -3.54 2.19 -7.57
N ALA A 68 -3.57 1.28 -8.55
CA ALA A 68 -4.68 1.15 -9.50
C ALA A 68 -5.98 0.67 -8.85
N ALA A 69 -5.90 -0.07 -7.73
CA ALA A 69 -7.05 -0.50 -6.95
C ALA A 69 -7.81 0.68 -6.30
N GLY A 70 -7.26 1.89 -6.32
CA GLY A 70 -7.93 3.10 -5.86
C GLY A 70 -8.17 3.09 -4.36
N LEU A 71 -7.14 2.79 -3.58
CA LEU A 71 -7.23 2.68 -2.11
C LEU A 71 -7.80 3.94 -1.46
N GLY A 72 -7.52 5.13 -2.02
CA GLY A 72 -8.10 6.39 -1.53
C GLY A 72 -9.64 6.42 -1.59
N ASP A 73 -10.24 5.86 -2.65
CA ASP A 73 -11.70 5.79 -2.81
C ASP A 73 -12.32 4.75 -1.86
N VAL A 74 -11.62 3.63 -1.68
CA VAL A 74 -12.04 2.58 -0.74
C VAL A 74 -12.03 3.13 0.68
N LEU A 75 -10.96 3.80 1.09
CA LEU A 75 -10.85 4.44 2.41
C LEU A 75 -11.95 5.50 2.59
N THR A 76 -12.19 6.34 1.59
CA THR A 76 -13.23 7.39 1.65
C THR A 76 -14.64 6.81 1.76
N ALA A 77 -14.90 5.62 1.22
CA ALA A 77 -16.18 4.93 1.34
C ALA A 77 -16.33 4.15 2.66
N VAL A 78 -15.24 3.58 3.20
CA VAL A 78 -15.27 2.68 4.36
C VAL A 78 -15.21 3.46 5.68
N PHE A 79 -14.42 4.53 5.78
CA PHE A 79 -14.26 5.29 7.03
C PHE A 79 -15.55 5.92 7.57
N PRO A 80 -16.45 6.53 6.75
CA PRO A 80 -17.72 7.05 7.26
C PRO A 80 -18.61 5.95 7.87
N VAL A 81 -18.57 4.74 7.29
CA VAL A 81 -19.31 3.58 7.77
C VAL A 81 -18.75 3.06 9.10
N LEU A 82 -17.42 3.01 9.24
CA LEU A 82 -16.74 2.61 10.49
C LEU A 82 -16.96 3.64 11.61
N ALA A 83 -16.86 4.93 11.29
CA ALA A 83 -17.04 6.03 12.24
C ALA A 83 -18.51 6.25 12.66
N SER A 84 -19.45 5.40 12.21
CA SER A 84 -20.91 5.56 12.42
C SER A 84 -21.45 6.94 12.02
N ARG A 85 -20.73 7.66 11.14
CA ARG A 85 -21.14 8.95 10.60
C ARG A 85 -22.06 8.67 9.43
N LYS A 86 -23.22 9.32 9.38
CA LYS A 86 -24.09 9.22 8.20
C LYS A 86 -23.25 9.59 6.97
N PRO A 87 -23.02 8.66 6.02
CA PRO A 87 -22.44 9.02 4.74
C PRO A 87 -23.36 10.08 4.15
N ALA A 88 -22.80 11.16 3.59
CA ALA A 88 -23.57 12.30 3.08
C ALA A 88 -24.68 11.93 2.07
N ASN A 89 -24.71 10.68 1.58
CA ASN A 89 -25.70 10.14 0.65
C ASN A 89 -26.63 9.05 1.23
N THR A 90 -26.69 8.84 2.56
CA THR A 90 -27.57 7.82 3.19
C THR A 90 -28.90 8.41 3.65
N ILE A 91 -29.57 9.11 2.75
CA ILE A 91 -31.02 9.28 2.81
C ILE A 91 -31.50 8.71 1.47
N LEU A 92 -32.04 7.49 1.53
CA LEU A 92 -32.67 6.74 0.43
C LEU A 92 -31.73 5.97 -0.53
N THR A 93 -31.31 4.76 -0.14
CA THR A 93 -31.41 3.58 -1.03
C THR A 93 -31.50 2.30 -0.20
N VAL A 94 -32.63 2.15 0.49
CA VAL A 94 -33.17 0.81 0.72
C VAL A 94 -33.46 0.21 -0.65
N ASN A 95 -32.80 -0.91 -0.95
CA ASN A 95 -33.21 -1.88 -1.95
C ASN A 95 -33.16 -1.44 -3.42
N ARG A 96 -32.04 -1.72 -4.09
CA ARG A 96 -32.04 -2.04 -5.52
C ARG A 96 -30.90 -3.02 -5.83
N GLN A 97 -31.12 -4.30 -5.52
CA GLN A 97 -30.40 -5.38 -6.19
C GLN A 97 -30.83 -5.39 -7.67
N SER A 98 -30.29 -4.47 -8.46
CA SER A 98 -30.43 -4.54 -9.91
C SER A 98 -29.45 -5.57 -10.46
N LYS A 99 -29.95 -6.42 -11.37
CA LYS A 99 -29.20 -7.44 -12.11
C LYS A 99 -27.83 -6.91 -12.56
N LYS A 100 -26.75 -7.35 -11.92
CA LYS A 100 -25.38 -6.92 -12.27
C LYS A 100 -24.96 -7.59 -13.57
N LYS A 101 -24.67 -6.77 -14.59
CA LYS A 101 -23.91 -7.19 -15.78
C LYS A 101 -22.48 -7.54 -15.34
N PRO A 102 -21.82 -8.54 -15.95
CA PRO A 102 -20.42 -8.84 -15.67
C PRO A 102 -19.57 -7.64 -16.13
N GLY A 103 -18.97 -6.91 -15.18
CA GLY A 103 -18.03 -5.81 -15.50
C GLY A 103 -18.31 -4.46 -14.85
N ALA A 104 -19.35 -4.30 -14.02
CA ALA A 104 -19.64 -3.02 -13.36
C ALA A 104 -19.65 -3.13 -11.83
N ASN A 105 -18.64 -2.50 -11.22
CA ASN A 105 -18.54 -2.11 -9.81
C ASN A 105 -18.49 -3.27 -8.80
N HIS A 106 -17.26 -3.77 -8.57
CA HIS A 106 -16.93 -4.45 -7.31
C HIS A 106 -17.31 -3.53 -6.16
N CYS A 107 -18.05 -4.06 -5.19
CA CYS A 107 -18.42 -3.29 -4.02
C CYS A 107 -17.16 -2.91 -3.24
N HIS A 108 -17.19 -1.80 -2.49
CA HIS A 108 -16.02 -1.33 -1.74
C HIS A 108 -15.46 -2.40 -0.79
N HIS A 109 -16.30 -3.33 -0.31
CA HIS A 109 -15.86 -4.48 0.49
C HIS A 109 -15.09 -5.53 -0.32
N GLU A 110 -15.49 -5.83 -1.56
CA GLU A 110 -14.78 -6.76 -2.46
C GLU A 110 -13.43 -6.15 -2.87
N ARG A 111 -13.41 -4.84 -3.10
CA ARG A 111 -12.17 -4.09 -3.36
C ARG A 111 -11.23 -4.10 -2.15
N LEU A 112 -11.77 -3.89 -0.94
CA LEU A 112 -10.99 -3.95 0.31
C LEU A 112 -10.40 -5.35 0.53
N LEU A 113 -11.19 -6.41 0.28
CA LEU A 113 -10.71 -7.79 0.35
C LEU A 113 -9.60 -8.06 -0.68
N GLY A 114 -9.77 -7.57 -1.91
CA GLY A 114 -8.74 -7.66 -2.94
C GLY A 114 -7.44 -6.95 -2.53
N VAL A 115 -7.54 -5.74 -1.97
CA VAL A 115 -6.40 -5.00 -1.44
C VAL A 115 -5.71 -5.76 -0.31
N ALA A 116 -6.46 -6.34 0.64
CA ALA A 116 -5.89 -7.09 1.75
C ALA A 116 -5.12 -8.34 1.29
N ARG A 117 -5.65 -9.05 0.28
CA ARG A 117 -4.96 -10.19 -0.34
C ARG A 117 -3.68 -9.76 -1.05
N LEU A 118 -3.74 -8.69 -1.85
CA LEU A 118 -2.59 -8.14 -2.54
C LEU A 118 -1.49 -7.71 -1.56
N LEU A 119 -1.85 -7.04 -0.46
CA LEU A 119 -0.90 -6.65 0.59
C LEU A 119 -0.23 -7.87 1.24
N SER A 120 -0.98 -8.96 1.43
CA SER A 120 -0.45 -10.19 2.01
C SER A 120 0.56 -10.88 1.07
N GLU A 121 0.28 -10.90 -0.24
CA GLU A 121 1.21 -11.40 -1.26
C GLU A 121 2.46 -10.52 -1.37
N MET A 122 2.28 -9.19 -1.38
CA MET A 122 3.38 -8.22 -1.42
C MET A 122 4.37 -8.38 -0.28
N LEU A 123 3.88 -8.64 0.94
CA LEU A 123 4.76 -8.81 2.10
C LEU A 123 5.73 -9.97 1.91
N LEU A 124 5.30 -11.07 1.27
CA LEU A 124 6.18 -12.22 0.98
C LEU A 124 7.28 -11.85 -0.01
N ASP A 125 6.93 -11.11 -1.07
CA ASP A 125 7.90 -10.68 -2.07
C ASP A 125 8.89 -9.63 -1.50
N VAL A 126 8.43 -8.71 -0.66
CA VAL A 126 9.29 -7.73 0.03
C VAL A 126 10.29 -8.41 0.96
N VAL A 127 9.85 -9.37 1.78
CA VAL A 127 10.76 -10.15 2.65
C VAL A 127 11.78 -10.93 1.80
N SER A 128 11.35 -11.47 0.67
CA SER A 128 12.25 -12.18 -0.26
C SER A 128 13.30 -11.27 -0.90
N VAL A 129 12.95 -10.02 -1.24
CA VAL A 129 13.92 -9.00 -1.67
C VAL A 129 14.91 -8.71 -0.56
N TYR A 130 14.42 -8.48 0.66
CA TYR A 130 15.26 -8.14 1.81
C TYR A 130 16.28 -9.24 2.11
N ASN A 131 15.84 -10.49 2.23
CA ASN A 131 16.73 -11.61 2.51
C ASN A 131 17.81 -11.75 1.45
N LYS A 132 17.44 -11.70 0.16
CA LYS A 132 18.42 -11.79 -0.93
C LYS A 132 19.36 -10.59 -1.01
N ALA A 133 18.87 -9.39 -0.71
CA ALA A 133 19.71 -8.20 -0.66
C ALA A 133 20.69 -8.28 0.53
N SER A 134 20.23 -8.75 1.70
CA SER A 134 21.08 -8.98 2.87
C SER A 134 22.15 -10.02 2.58
N ASP A 135 21.80 -11.16 1.98
CA ASP A 135 22.75 -12.20 1.58
C ASP A 135 23.84 -11.66 0.64
N LEU A 136 23.47 -10.78 -0.30
CA LEU A 136 24.41 -10.16 -1.23
C LEU A 136 25.38 -9.20 -0.51
N ILE A 137 24.86 -8.44 0.45
CA ILE A 137 25.65 -7.53 1.28
C ILE A 137 26.61 -8.32 2.18
N ASP A 138 26.13 -9.38 2.83
CA ASP A 138 26.92 -10.23 3.74
C ASP A 138 28.02 -11.00 3.01
N ARG A 139 27.77 -11.39 1.75
CA ARG A 139 28.77 -12.01 0.86
C ARG A 139 29.83 -11.03 0.34
N LYS A 140 29.84 -9.77 0.80
CA LYS A 140 30.71 -8.67 0.33
C LYS A 140 30.64 -8.47 -1.20
N GLN A 141 29.57 -8.91 -1.87
CA GLN A 141 29.38 -8.65 -3.30
C GLN A 141 28.89 -7.22 -3.47
N SER A 142 29.73 -6.34 -4.02
CA SER A 142 29.40 -4.94 -4.24
C SER A 142 28.39 -4.79 -5.39
N VAL A 143 27.11 -4.72 -5.05
CA VAL A 143 26.07 -4.33 -6.00
C VAL A 143 26.04 -2.80 -6.06
N LYS A 144 26.50 -2.23 -7.18
CA LYS A 144 26.55 -0.78 -7.37
C LYS A 144 25.13 -0.22 -7.58
N ILE A 145 24.47 0.15 -6.50
CA ILE A 145 23.15 0.81 -6.53
C ILE A 145 23.35 2.33 -6.47
N SER A 146 22.96 3.06 -7.52
CA SER A 146 23.08 4.53 -7.56
C SER A 146 21.71 5.17 -7.44
N ILE A 147 21.44 5.73 -6.25
CA ILE A 147 20.22 6.49 -5.98
C ILE A 147 20.56 7.98 -6.11
N GLY A 148 19.95 8.65 -7.08
CA GLY A 148 20.08 10.11 -7.23
C GLY A 148 21.48 10.66 -7.54
N GLY A 149 22.45 9.85 -7.98
CA GLY A 149 23.84 10.28 -8.18
C GLY A 149 24.68 10.25 -6.90
N ALA A 150 24.07 10.04 -5.73
CA ALA A 150 24.77 9.66 -4.52
C ALA A 150 25.22 8.21 -4.63
N GLN A 151 26.52 8.00 -4.54
CA GLN A 151 27.13 6.67 -4.52
C GLN A 151 27.20 6.22 -3.06
N ILE A 152 26.42 5.23 -2.67
CA ILE A 152 26.54 4.65 -1.32
C ILE A 152 27.63 3.57 -1.39
N TRP A 153 28.87 3.96 -1.09
CA TRP A 153 29.97 3.04 -0.89
C TRP A 153 30.00 2.63 0.58
N LYS A 154 29.36 1.53 0.95
CA LYS A 154 29.66 0.90 2.24
C LYS A 154 30.86 -0.01 2.05
N MET A 155 32.05 0.60 2.08
CA MET A 155 33.30 -0.15 2.29
C MET A 155 33.26 -0.68 3.72
N LEU A 156 32.99 -1.98 3.89
CA LEU A 156 33.27 -2.65 5.15
C LEU A 156 34.78 -2.88 5.19
N LYS A 157 35.50 -1.93 5.80
CA LYS A 157 36.91 -2.09 6.14
C LYS A 157 36.96 -2.93 7.42
N ASP A 158 37.64 -4.07 7.34
CA ASP A 158 37.87 -4.99 8.46
C ASP A 158 38.62 -4.30 9.62
#